data_AF-A0A7C5CXU2-F1
#
_entry.id   AF-A0A7C5CXU2-F1
#
_cell.length_a   1.000
_cell.length_b   1.000
_cell.length_c   1.000
_cell.angle_alpha   90.00
_cell.angle_beta   90.00
_cell.angle_gamma   90.00
#
_symmetry.space_group_name_H-M   'P 1'
#
loop_
_entity.id
_entity.type
_entity.pdbx_description
1 polymer ?
#
loop_
_entity_poly.entity_id
_entity_poly.type
_entity_poly.pdbx_seq_one_letter_code
_entity_poly.pdbx_strand_id
1 'polypeptide(L)'
;MEAMLSKIRLKIKDLLSSSVFWSWLMNGLRMTSGLIVLPLLIHYLPKPEFDMYFVFLSFWALIPIIDFGFVHNFGRAIAYAMAGASRLLTEGYEPEPNAKGPNYQLLFTILNTTRFLYRWFAIGTLAILATIGTWIIFKGVKETTSPTITWIAWGLMIIAIALEIYLAWWNNALMNMNRVRLALQYTVLA
;
A
#
# COMPACT_ATOMS: atom_id res chain seq x y z
N MET A 1 -20.27 -8.98 -39.20
CA MET A 1 -19.12 -8.24 -38.63
C MET A 1 -19.49 -7.47 -37.36
N GLU A 2 -20.60 -6.70 -37.35
CA GLU A 2 -21.05 -5.96 -36.16
C GLU A 2 -21.39 -6.85 -34.94
N ALA A 3 -22.03 -8.00 -35.14
CA ALA A 3 -22.34 -8.94 -34.06
C ALA A 3 -21.09 -9.56 -33.40
N MET A 4 -19.98 -9.65 -34.14
CA MET A 4 -18.70 -10.14 -33.61
C MET A 4 -18.00 -9.02 -32.81
N LEU A 5 -18.03 -7.78 -33.31
CA LEU A 5 -17.50 -6.61 -32.61
C LEU A 5 -18.27 -6.29 -31.33
N SER A 6 -19.59 -6.51 -31.29
CA SER A 6 -20.40 -6.33 -30.08
C SER A 6 -20.09 -7.38 -29.01
N LYS A 7 -19.94 -8.66 -29.40
CA LYS A 7 -19.50 -9.73 -28.49
C LYS A 7 -18.12 -9.46 -27.91
N ILE A 8 -17.18 -8.97 -28.71
CA ILE A 8 -15.83 -8.60 -28.25
C ILE A 8 -15.90 -7.44 -27.25
N ARG A 9 -16.68 -6.38 -27.55
CA ARG A 9 -16.86 -5.24 -26.62
C ARG A 9 -17.48 -5.66 -25.30
N LEU A 10 -18.48 -6.55 -25.32
CA LEU A 10 -19.12 -7.08 -24.10
C LEU A 10 -18.11 -7.87 -23.27
N LYS A 11 -17.34 -8.77 -23.89
CA LYS A 11 -16.31 -9.55 -23.20
C LYS A 11 -15.21 -8.66 -22.58
N ILE A 12 -14.80 -7.61 -23.28
CA ILE A 12 -13.83 -6.62 -22.77
C ILE A 12 -14.43 -5.84 -21.59
N LYS A 13 -15.70 -5.44 -21.67
CA LYS A 13 -16.39 -4.75 -20.56
C LYS A 13 -16.50 -5.64 -19.32
N ASP A 14 -16.81 -6.93 -19.52
CA ASP A 14 -16.88 -7.92 -18.45
C ASP A 14 -15.49 -8.16 -17.81
N LEU A 15 -14.45 -8.30 -18.63
CA LEU A 15 -13.06 -8.41 -18.14
C LEU A 15 -12.63 -7.17 -17.34
N LEU A 16 -12.88 -5.96 -17.84
CA LEU A 16 -12.57 -4.70 -17.16
C LEU A 16 -13.42 -4.43 -15.92
N SER A 17 -14.53 -5.16 -15.74
CA SER A 17 -15.36 -5.10 -14.54
C SER A 17 -14.89 -6.05 -13.44
N SER A 18 -14.06 -7.05 -13.78
CA SER A 18 -13.61 -8.08 -12.85
C SER A 18 -12.46 -7.60 -11.95
N SER A 19 -12.61 -7.77 -10.64
CA SER A 19 -11.55 -7.54 -9.66
C SER A 19 -10.31 -8.39 -9.95
N VAL A 20 -10.49 -9.59 -10.51
CA VAL A 20 -9.38 -10.51 -10.83
C VAL A 20 -8.47 -9.92 -11.90
N PHE A 21 -9.05 -9.36 -12.98
CA PHE A 21 -8.27 -8.72 -14.04
C PHE A 21 -7.46 -7.55 -13.50
N TRP A 22 -8.09 -6.68 -12.70
CA TRP A 22 -7.38 -5.56 -12.08
C TRP A 22 -6.27 -6.02 -11.13
N SER A 23 -6.48 -7.07 -10.35
CA SER A 23 -5.42 -7.65 -9.50
C SER A 23 -4.24 -8.16 -10.32
N TRP A 24 -4.50 -8.89 -11.41
CA TRP A 24 -3.43 -9.38 -12.29
C TRP A 24 -2.70 -8.23 -13.00
N LEU A 25 -3.43 -7.21 -13.44
CA LEU A 25 -2.85 -6.00 -14.04
C LEU A 25 -1.94 -5.27 -13.04
N MET A 26 -2.39 -5.05 -11.79
CA MET A 26 -1.55 -4.44 -10.75
C MET A 26 -0.27 -5.24 -10.52
N ASN A 27 -0.39 -6.55 -10.34
CA ASN A 27 0.77 -7.40 -10.06
C ASN A 27 1.73 -7.41 -11.25
N GLY A 28 1.20 -7.48 -12.48
CA GLY A 28 1.98 -7.35 -13.70
C GLY A 28 2.74 -6.03 -13.76
N LEU A 29 2.08 -4.89 -13.51
CA LEU A 29 2.72 -3.58 -13.49
C LEU A 29 3.79 -3.46 -12.39
N ARG A 30 3.52 -3.95 -11.17
CA ARG A 30 4.48 -3.96 -10.06
C ARG A 30 5.72 -4.81 -10.39
N MET A 31 5.55 -5.97 -11.01
CA MET A 31 6.67 -6.82 -11.41
C MET A 31 7.45 -6.21 -12.58
N THR A 32 6.73 -5.64 -13.55
CA THR A 32 7.33 -5.03 -14.74
C THR A 32 8.15 -3.79 -14.39
N SER A 33 7.70 -2.99 -13.42
CA SER A 33 8.48 -1.83 -12.97
C SER A 33 9.84 -2.26 -12.44
N GLY A 34 9.92 -3.29 -11.60
CA GLY A 34 11.20 -3.81 -11.12
C GLY A 34 12.08 -4.36 -12.24
N LEU A 35 11.49 -5.12 -13.18
CA LEU A 35 12.22 -5.74 -14.29
C LEU A 35 12.74 -4.75 -15.33
N ILE A 36 12.05 -3.61 -15.54
CA ILE A 36 12.49 -2.59 -16.50
C ILE A 36 13.39 -1.55 -15.84
N VAL A 37 13.05 -1.11 -14.62
CA VAL A 37 13.79 -0.06 -13.94
C VAL A 37 15.18 -0.53 -13.53
N LEU A 38 15.34 -1.76 -13.02
CA LEU A 38 16.65 -2.24 -12.55
C LEU A 38 17.71 -2.28 -13.66
N PRO A 39 17.48 -2.86 -14.86
CA PRO A 39 18.45 -2.81 -15.95
C PRO A 39 18.80 -1.39 -16.40
N LEU A 40 17.81 -0.49 -16.42
CA LEU A 40 18.05 0.92 -16.75
C LEU A 40 18.94 1.58 -15.71
N LEU A 41 18.67 1.36 -14.42
CA LEU A 41 19.50 1.91 -13.34
C LEU A 41 20.95 1.41 -13.43
N ILE A 42 21.16 0.11 -13.69
CA ILE A 42 22.52 -0.46 -13.84
C ILE A 42 23.27 0.18 -15.02
N HIS A 43 22.57 0.48 -16.12
CA HIS A 43 23.21 1.02 -17.32
C HIS A 43 23.48 2.53 -17.25
N TYR A 44 22.60 3.29 -16.58
CA TYR A 44 22.63 4.75 -16.60
C TYR A 44 23.16 5.41 -15.33
N LEU A 45 23.11 4.74 -14.17
CA LEU A 45 23.63 5.32 -12.92
C LEU A 45 25.10 4.95 -12.69
N PRO A 46 25.94 5.92 -12.29
CA PRO A 46 27.23 5.65 -11.68
C PRO A 46 27.10 4.72 -10.47
N LYS A 47 28.12 3.87 -10.25
CA LYS A 47 28.13 2.90 -9.15
C LYS A 47 27.74 3.48 -7.77
N PRO A 48 28.24 4.65 -7.33
CA PRO A 48 27.86 5.20 -6.02
C PRO A 48 26.38 5.59 -5.91
N GLU A 49 25.76 6.04 -7.01
CA GLU A 49 24.33 6.38 -7.05
C GLU A 49 23.47 5.12 -7.07
N PHE A 50 23.93 4.09 -7.80
CA PHE A 50 23.30 2.79 -7.81
C PHE A 50 23.32 2.14 -6.42
N ASP A 51 24.46 2.17 -5.72
CA ASP A 51 24.59 1.67 -4.36
C ASP A 51 23.66 2.43 -3.39
N MET A 52 23.58 3.76 -3.53
CA MET A 52 22.66 4.59 -2.74
C MET A 52 21.18 4.27 -3.01
N TYR A 53 20.81 3.94 -4.24
CA TYR A 53 19.46 3.49 -4.58
C TYR A 53 19.08 2.21 -3.82
N PHE A 54 19.99 1.25 -3.67
CA PHE A 54 19.74 0.05 -2.85
C PHE A 54 19.62 0.35 -1.36
N VAL A 55 20.32 1.36 -0.86
CA VAL A 55 20.11 1.87 0.50
C VAL A 55 18.69 2.43 0.65
N PHE A 56 18.19 3.21 -0.31
CA PHE A 56 16.81 3.69 -0.31
C PHE A 56 15.79 2.54 -0.37
N LEU A 57 16.01 1.53 -1.23
CA LEU A 57 15.15 0.34 -1.28
C LEU A 57 15.10 -0.42 0.04
N SER A 58 16.22 -0.47 0.77
CA SER A 58 16.28 -1.12 2.09
C SER A 58 15.39 -0.40 3.11
N PHE A 59 15.30 0.93 3.05
CA PHE A 59 14.36 1.68 3.88
C PHE A 59 12.90 1.50 3.43
N TRP A 60 12.65 1.42 2.11
CA TRP A 60 11.31 1.14 1.59
C TRP A 60 10.77 -0.22 2.07
N ALA A 61 11.65 -1.22 2.21
CA ALA A 61 11.30 -2.54 2.72
C ALA A 61 10.79 -2.54 4.18
N LEU A 62 10.91 -1.44 4.92
CA LEU A 62 10.32 -1.30 6.26
C LEU A 62 8.79 -1.24 6.24
N ILE A 63 8.21 -0.74 5.14
CA ILE A 63 6.75 -0.57 5.01
C ILE A 63 5.99 -1.89 5.24
N PRO A 64 6.27 -2.98 4.52
CA PRO A 64 5.58 -4.25 4.74
C PRO A 64 5.89 -4.88 6.11
N ILE A 65 7.04 -4.56 6.73
CA ILE A 65 7.39 -5.04 8.07
C ILE A 65 6.48 -4.40 9.12
N ILE A 66 6.25 -3.10 9.01
CA ILE A 66 5.36 -2.36 9.92
C ILE A 66 3.91 -2.83 9.78
N ASP A 67 3.47 -3.11 8.55
CA ASP A 67 2.10 -3.58 8.29
C ASP A 67 1.89 -5.06 8.64
N PHE A 68 2.97 -5.79 8.96
CA PHE A 68 2.93 -7.21 9.22
C PHE A 68 2.03 -7.53 10.42
N GLY A 69 0.98 -8.31 10.18
CA GLY A 69 0.00 -8.72 11.20
C GLY A 69 -1.19 -7.76 11.36
N PHE A 70 -1.05 -6.48 11.06
CA PHE A 70 -2.17 -5.52 11.17
C PHE A 70 -3.16 -5.67 10.04
N VAL A 71 -2.68 -5.88 8.80
CA VAL A 71 -3.55 -6.04 7.63
C VAL A 71 -4.57 -7.17 7.79
N HIS A 72 -4.16 -8.30 8.38
CA HIS A 72 -5.04 -9.45 8.60
C HIS A 72 -6.02 -9.24 9.75
N ASN A 73 -5.55 -8.63 10.85
CA ASN A 73 -6.40 -8.36 12.01
C ASN A 73 -7.49 -7.33 11.70
N PHE A 74 -7.13 -6.22 11.06
CA PHE A 74 -8.12 -5.22 10.65
C PHE A 74 -9.05 -5.74 9.57
N GLY A 75 -8.53 -6.55 8.63
CA GLY A 75 -9.38 -7.16 7.60
C GLY A 75 -10.49 -8.02 8.18
N ARG A 76 -10.17 -8.88 9.16
CA ARG A 76 -11.16 -9.69 9.88
C ARG A 76 -12.16 -8.84 10.65
N ALA A 77 -11.69 -7.83 11.38
CA ALA A 77 -12.55 -6.91 12.13
C ALA A 77 -13.56 -6.20 11.23
N ILE A 78 -13.12 -5.70 10.07
CA ILE A 78 -13.99 -5.07 9.07
C ILE A 78 -15.00 -6.09 8.52
N ALA A 79 -14.56 -7.30 8.21
CA ALA A 79 -15.45 -8.35 7.71
C ALA A 79 -16.55 -8.69 8.74
N TYR A 80 -16.22 -8.80 10.03
CA TYR A 80 -17.19 -9.05 11.09
C TYR A 80 -18.19 -7.91 11.25
N ALA A 81 -17.73 -6.66 11.21
CA ALA A 81 -18.62 -5.49 11.24
C ALA A 81 -19.56 -5.47 10.02
N MET A 82 -19.04 -5.81 8.84
CA MET A 82 -19.83 -5.92 7.60
C MET A 82 -20.83 -7.09 7.64
N ALA A 83 -20.51 -8.17 8.35
CA ALA A 83 -21.41 -9.30 8.60
C ALA A 83 -22.47 -9.03 9.68
N GLY A 84 -22.41 -7.88 10.37
CA GLY A 84 -23.40 -7.49 11.38
C GLY A 84 -23.06 -7.90 12.82
N ALA A 85 -21.78 -8.10 13.15
CA ALA A 85 -21.36 -8.31 14.54
C ALA A 85 -21.79 -7.15 15.46
N SER A 86 -22.22 -7.46 16.68
CA SER A 86 -22.61 -6.45 17.67
C SER A 86 -21.38 -5.81 18.32
N ARG A 87 -20.40 -6.64 18.70
CA ARG A 87 -19.08 -6.21 19.21
C ARG A 87 -17.96 -7.17 18.81
N LEU A 88 -16.74 -6.65 18.83
CA LEU A 88 -15.52 -7.44 18.75
C LEU A 88 -15.11 -7.87 20.16
N LEU A 89 -14.70 -9.13 20.30
CA LEU A 89 -14.11 -9.67 21.52
C LEU A 89 -12.60 -9.77 21.35
N THR A 90 -11.88 -9.98 22.46
CA THR A 90 -10.42 -10.25 22.42
C THR A 90 -10.10 -11.42 21.48
N GLU A 91 -10.96 -12.44 21.49
CA GLU A 91 -10.96 -13.54 20.54
C GLU A 91 -12.36 -13.68 19.94
N GLY A 92 -12.48 -13.48 18.63
CA GLY A 92 -13.74 -13.61 17.90
C GLY A 92 -14.65 -12.37 17.95
N TYR A 93 -15.95 -12.60 17.81
CA TYR A 93 -16.98 -11.56 17.78
C TYR A 93 -18.27 -12.07 18.40
N GLU A 94 -19.12 -11.15 18.86
CA GLU A 94 -20.48 -11.47 19.29
C GLU A 94 -21.43 -11.29 18.10
N PRO A 95 -22.11 -12.36 17.63
CA PRO A 95 -23.10 -12.25 16.56
C PRO A 95 -24.36 -11.55 17.07
N GLU A 96 -24.97 -10.71 16.23
CA GLU A 96 -26.29 -10.14 16.48
C GLU A 96 -27.35 -11.05 15.82
N PRO A 97 -28.19 -11.77 16.59
CA PRO A 97 -29.10 -12.79 16.05
C PRO A 97 -30.10 -12.31 15.00
N ASN A 98 -30.36 -10.99 14.96
CA ASN A 98 -31.30 -10.35 14.03
C ASN A 98 -30.62 -9.29 13.13
N ALA A 99 -29.32 -9.41 12.87
CA ALA A 99 -28.61 -8.50 11.98
C ALA A 99 -29.24 -8.46 10.58
N LYS A 100 -29.75 -7.29 10.17
CA LYS A 100 -30.29 -7.05 8.82
C LYS A 100 -29.25 -6.48 7.85
N GLY A 101 -28.00 -6.36 8.26
CA GLY A 101 -26.92 -5.78 7.47
C GLY A 101 -25.71 -5.37 8.31
N PRO A 102 -24.78 -4.60 7.71
CA PRO A 102 -23.57 -4.14 8.37
C PRO A 102 -23.83 -3.31 9.64
N ASN A 103 -23.00 -3.52 10.67
CA ASN A 103 -22.93 -2.64 11.82
C ASN A 103 -22.01 -1.45 11.51
N TYR A 104 -22.59 -0.36 11.00
CA TYR A 104 -21.83 0.83 10.61
C TYR A 104 -21.18 1.57 11.78
N GLN A 105 -21.74 1.48 12.99
CA GLN A 105 -21.14 2.09 14.17
C GLN A 105 -19.85 1.37 14.57
N LEU A 106 -19.89 0.04 14.57
CA LEU A 106 -18.70 -0.79 14.79
C LEU A 106 -17.66 -0.56 13.69
N LEU A 107 -18.10 -0.53 12.42
CA LEU A 107 -17.22 -0.25 11.29
C LEU A 107 -16.50 1.10 11.43
N PHE A 108 -17.23 2.17 11.76
CA PHE A 108 -16.63 3.50 11.93
C PHE A 108 -15.62 3.52 13.08
N THR A 109 -15.92 2.81 14.16
CA THR A 109 -15.01 2.65 15.31
C THR A 109 -13.71 1.94 14.90
N ILE A 110 -13.82 0.85 14.14
CA ILE A 110 -12.66 0.11 13.61
C ILE A 110 -11.83 1.02 12.70
N LEU A 111 -12.46 1.67 11.72
CA LEU A 111 -11.77 2.53 10.76
C LEU A 111 -11.03 3.69 11.44
N ASN A 112 -11.67 4.34 12.42
CA ASN A 112 -11.05 5.45 13.15
C ASN A 112 -9.87 4.97 14.02
N THR A 113 -10.01 3.80 14.65
CA THR A 113 -8.94 3.18 15.45
C THR A 113 -7.75 2.78 14.58
N THR A 114 -8.02 2.15 13.43
CA THR A 114 -6.99 1.80 12.44
C THR A 114 -6.29 3.06 11.92
N ARG A 115 -7.05 4.09 11.51
CA ARG A 115 -6.46 5.36 11.04
C ARG A 115 -5.58 6.02 12.10
N PHE A 116 -6.01 6.02 13.36
CA PHE A 116 -5.22 6.53 14.47
C PHE A 116 -3.91 5.76 14.64
N LEU A 117 -3.94 4.43 14.56
CA LEU A 117 -2.75 3.59 14.67
C LEU A 117 -1.75 3.83 13.53
N TYR A 118 -2.20 3.82 12.26
CA TYR A 118 -1.30 4.05 11.12
C TYR A 118 -0.69 5.45 11.12
N ARG A 119 -1.38 6.46 11.70
CA ARG A 119 -0.78 7.78 11.94
C ARG A 119 0.43 7.70 12.87
N TRP A 120 0.34 6.92 13.96
CA TRP A 120 1.47 6.73 14.87
C TRP A 120 2.61 5.93 14.23
N PHE A 121 2.29 4.93 13.41
CA PHE A 121 3.32 4.23 12.63
C PHE A 121 4.05 5.15 11.66
N ALA A 122 3.32 6.00 10.95
CA ALA A 122 3.92 6.98 10.05
C ALA A 122 4.82 7.97 10.80
N ILE A 123 4.36 8.53 11.93
CA ILE A 123 5.14 9.45 12.76
C ILE A 123 6.39 8.76 13.33
N GLY A 124 6.24 7.55 13.88
CA GLY A 124 7.36 6.79 14.44
C GLY A 124 8.41 6.46 13.39
N THR A 125 7.97 6.04 12.20
CA THR A 125 8.86 5.76 11.07
C THR A 125 9.57 7.02 10.60
N LEU A 126 8.84 8.13 10.48
CA LEU A 126 9.42 9.41 10.10
C LEU A 126 10.50 9.85 11.10
N ALA A 127 10.26 9.70 12.40
CA ALA A 127 11.25 10.01 13.44
C ALA A 127 12.51 9.12 13.32
N ILE A 128 12.34 7.82 13.09
CA ILE A 128 13.44 6.86 12.90
C ILE A 128 14.24 7.20 11.63
N LEU A 129 13.57 7.46 10.51
CA LEU A 129 14.24 7.77 9.24
C LEU A 129 14.92 9.14 9.30
N ALA A 130 14.28 10.15 9.88
CA ALA A 130 14.87 11.48 10.03
C ALA A 130 16.15 11.47 10.88
N THR A 131 16.28 10.51 11.81
CA THR A 131 17.46 10.35 12.67
C THR A 131 18.43 9.30 12.13
N ILE A 132 18.12 8.02 12.33
CA ILE A 132 18.97 6.87 11.97
C ILE A 132 19.14 6.79 10.46
N GLY A 133 18.07 6.97 9.70
CA GLY A 133 18.13 6.92 8.23
C GLY A 133 19.04 8.02 7.67
N THR A 134 18.83 9.26 8.11
CA THR A 134 19.68 10.41 7.73
C THR A 134 21.15 10.19 8.09
N TRP A 135 21.44 9.59 9.25
CA TRP A 135 22.81 9.26 9.64
C TRP A 135 23.46 8.23 8.70
N ILE A 136 22.70 7.23 8.24
CA ILE A 136 23.17 6.25 7.26
C ILE A 136 23.45 6.93 5.92
N ILE A 137 22.52 7.76 5.42
CA ILE A 137 22.70 8.49 4.15
C ILE A 137 23.89 9.44 4.22
N PHE A 138 24.10 10.13 5.34
CA PHE A 138 25.21 11.06 5.52
C PHE A 138 26.58 10.40 5.29
N LYS A 139 26.73 9.10 5.61
CA LYS A 139 28.00 8.38 5.40
C LYS A 139 28.32 8.14 3.92
N GLY A 140 27.31 7.86 3.09
CA GLY A 140 27.49 7.54 1.66
C GLY A 140 27.29 8.73 0.72
N VAL A 141 26.65 9.82 1.17
CA VAL A 141 26.22 10.91 0.27
C VAL A 141 27.39 11.66 -0.39
N LYS A 142 28.57 11.66 0.22
CA LYS A 142 29.75 12.34 -0.32
C LYS A 142 30.40 11.56 -1.47
N GLU A 143 30.10 10.28 -1.60
CA GLU A 143 30.64 9.41 -2.64
C GLU A 143 29.80 9.49 -3.93
N THR A 144 28.60 10.07 -3.87
CA THR A 144 27.74 10.25 -5.05
C THR A 144 28.21 11.41 -5.92
N THR A 145 27.91 11.33 -7.22
CA THR A 145 28.29 12.37 -8.20
C THR A 145 27.63 13.71 -7.88
N SER A 146 26.43 13.67 -7.27
CA SER A 146 25.70 14.86 -6.86
C SER A 146 25.08 14.70 -5.46
N PRO A 147 25.79 15.12 -4.40
CA PRO A 147 25.31 15.05 -3.03
C PRO A 147 23.98 15.80 -2.82
N THR A 148 23.80 16.94 -3.50
CA THR A 148 22.57 17.74 -3.41
C THR A 148 21.36 16.98 -3.93
N ILE A 149 21.48 16.31 -5.09
CA ILE A 149 20.39 15.50 -5.65
C ILE A 149 20.08 14.33 -4.71
N THR A 150 21.10 13.69 -4.14
CA THR A 150 20.89 12.60 -3.19
C THR A 150 20.15 13.03 -1.92
N TRP A 151 20.44 14.22 -1.38
CA TRP A 151 19.69 14.77 -0.24
C TRP A 151 18.24 15.10 -0.56
N ILE A 152 17.98 15.66 -1.74
CA ILE A 152 16.60 15.93 -2.20
C ILE A 152 15.85 14.61 -2.36
N ALA A 153 16.46 13.61 -3.00
CA ALA A 153 15.89 12.28 -3.14
C ALA A 153 15.59 11.64 -1.79
N TRP A 154 16.50 11.78 -0.80
CA TRP A 154 16.28 11.28 0.56
C TRP A 154 15.09 11.96 1.25
N GLY A 155 14.96 13.29 1.14
CA GLY A 155 13.81 14.01 1.69
C GLY A 155 12.48 13.54 1.09
N LEU A 156 12.44 13.38 -0.23
CA LEU A 156 11.27 12.81 -0.93
C LEU A 156 10.99 11.37 -0.48
N MET A 157 12.04 10.58 -0.27
CA MET A 157 11.94 9.19 0.16
C MET A 157 11.28 9.06 1.54
N ILE A 158 11.70 9.87 2.52
CA ILE A 158 11.11 9.87 3.86
C ILE A 158 9.62 10.21 3.78
N ILE A 159 9.28 11.25 3.01
CA ILE A 159 7.89 11.69 2.84
C ILE A 159 7.06 10.59 2.18
N ALA A 160 7.57 9.97 1.11
CA ALA A 160 6.90 8.89 0.40
C ALA A 160 6.66 7.69 1.32
N ILE A 161 7.65 7.25 2.09
CA ILE A 161 7.50 6.13 3.04
C ILE A 161 6.42 6.46 4.09
N ALA A 162 6.48 7.66 4.68
CA ALA A 162 5.51 8.06 5.70
C ALA A 162 4.08 8.15 5.15
N LEU A 163 3.92 8.65 3.92
CA LEU A 163 2.63 8.69 3.23
C LEU A 163 2.12 7.30 2.88
N GLU A 164 2.96 6.41 2.36
CA GLU A 164 2.59 5.03 2.02
C GLU A 164 2.07 4.30 3.26
N ILE A 165 2.79 4.41 4.38
CA ILE A 165 2.34 3.85 5.67
C ILE A 165 1.02 4.49 6.10
N TYR A 166 0.91 5.82 6.08
CA TYR A 166 -0.32 6.48 6.51
C TYR A 166 -1.51 6.16 5.59
N LEU A 167 -1.32 5.92 4.29
CA LEU A 167 -2.42 5.64 3.36
C LEU A 167 -2.81 4.14 3.33
N ALA A 168 -1.97 3.27 3.89
CA ALA A 168 -2.21 1.82 3.91
C ALA A 168 -3.55 1.43 4.57
N TRP A 169 -4.01 2.14 5.61
CA TRP A 169 -5.31 1.82 6.24
C TRP A 169 -6.49 1.90 5.25
N TRP A 170 -6.43 2.82 4.28
CA TRP A 170 -7.52 3.04 3.34
C TRP A 170 -7.60 1.92 2.29
N ASN A 171 -6.45 1.54 1.72
CA ASN A 171 -6.38 0.40 0.80
C ASN A 171 -6.84 -0.89 1.48
N ASN A 172 -6.38 -1.12 2.70
CA ASN A 172 -6.77 -2.28 3.49
C ASN A 172 -8.27 -2.27 3.83
N ALA A 173 -8.85 -1.11 4.15
CA ALA A 173 -10.28 -0.99 4.43
C ALA A 173 -11.14 -1.30 3.20
N LEU A 174 -10.84 -0.69 2.05
CA LEU A 174 -11.60 -0.89 0.81
C LEU A 174 -11.60 -2.35 0.35
N MET A 175 -10.45 -3.02 0.46
CA MET A 175 -10.32 -4.42 0.07
C MET A 175 -11.20 -5.33 0.94
N ASN A 176 -11.27 -5.08 2.25
CA ASN A 176 -12.02 -5.91 3.20
C ASN A 176 -13.52 -5.58 3.30
N MET A 177 -13.96 -4.42 2.78
CA MET A 177 -15.39 -4.10 2.62
C MET A 177 -16.03 -4.71 1.36
N ASN A 178 -15.37 -5.69 0.72
CA ASN A 178 -15.73 -6.26 -0.58
C ASN A 178 -15.80 -5.22 -1.72
N ARG A 179 -15.03 -4.11 -1.60
CA ARG A 179 -14.87 -3.08 -2.64
C ARG A 179 -13.52 -3.19 -3.33
N VAL A 180 -13.09 -4.43 -3.58
CA VAL A 180 -11.77 -4.77 -4.15
C VAL A 180 -11.49 -4.02 -5.45
N ARG A 181 -12.50 -3.88 -6.32
CA ARG A 181 -12.35 -3.14 -7.59
C ARG A 181 -11.98 -1.66 -7.39
N LEU A 182 -12.59 -0.99 -6.42
CA LEU A 182 -12.30 0.43 -6.15
C LEU A 182 -10.89 0.58 -5.56
N ALA A 183 -10.49 -0.29 -4.65
CA ALA A 183 -9.13 -0.30 -4.09
C ALA A 183 -8.07 -0.40 -5.20
N LEU A 184 -8.22 -1.37 -6.10
CA LEU A 184 -7.29 -1.59 -7.20
C LEU A 184 -7.26 -0.42 -8.19
N GLN A 185 -8.40 0.21 -8.48
CA GLN A 185 -8.45 1.39 -9.35
C GLN A 185 -7.71 2.58 -8.75
N TYR A 186 -7.85 2.82 -7.44
CA TYR A 186 -7.08 3.88 -6.77
C TYR A 186 -5.59 3.61 -6.81
N THR A 187 -5.13 2.37 -6.62
CA THR A 187 -3.69 2.04 -6.69
C THR A 187 -3.07 2.24 -8.08
N VAL A 188 -3.81 2.08 -9.18
CA VAL A 188 -3.27 2.40 -10.53
C VAL A 188 -3.33 3.88 -10.87
N LEU A 189 -4.33 4.60 -10.33
CA LEU A 189 -4.59 5.99 -10.71
C LEU A 189 -3.92 7.01 -9.79
N ALA A 190 -3.52 6.62 -8.59
CA ALA A 190 -2.78 7.46 -7.62
C ALA A 190 -1.27 7.32 -7.81
#